data_AF-A0A5C0SJC1-F1
#
_entry.id   AF-A0A5C0SJC1-F1
#
_cell.length_a   1.000
_cell.length_b   1.000
_cell.length_c   1.000
_cell.angle_alpha   90.00
_cell.angle_beta   90.00
_cell.angle_gamma   90.00
#
_symmetry.space_group_name_H-M   'P 1'
#
loop_
_entity.id
_entity.type
_entity.pdbx_description
1 polymer ?
#
loop_
_entity_poly.entity_id
_entity_poly.type
_entity_poly.pdbx_seq_one_letter_code
_entity_poly.pdbx_strand_id
1 'polypeptide(L)'
;MARKTRKIRRAEVNYITIKTKLEPEKQEDYLKLTLLTEKFKKAVELAIRLQLRGIKKSEGVKEVSRLVLNNWWYSDSAWDYAKMLLKGARQNGGNPRHIHPKSKFLISKPKENEKGNRNVKIEGLKVRIRSNGEWLNFKMKTAEKFLPVIFDAQKFKYGAQVVLRDGKVYLHVQVPFEIYLRNYGRTSSGKLYAGFDLNSDRVNMAILDENGAIRDVRVKHFPEVNSPGFPRKKARDLRWKALARLLDYAFYHGVGVVFFEDLGRIKRKNGKATSSRRGNRKASNFAKKELLEHGVVMALKRGFEVYLVNPAGSSKLGRELAQGLGLDVHSASAFVIGWRGVNLLE
;
A
#
# COMPACT_ATOMS: atom_id res chain seq x y z
N MET A 1 13.86 -26.52 8.96
CA MET A 1 12.40 -26.63 9.19
C MET A 1 11.64 -25.75 8.20
N ALA A 2 10.96 -26.35 7.23
CA ALA A 2 10.16 -25.63 6.24
C ALA A 2 8.92 -25.01 6.92
N ARG A 3 8.76 -23.68 6.91
CA ARG A 3 7.51 -23.02 7.30
C ARG A 3 6.37 -23.63 6.47
N LYS A 4 5.48 -24.42 7.09
CA LYS A 4 4.17 -24.79 6.50
C LYS A 4 3.55 -23.50 5.97
N THR A 5 3.45 -23.38 4.65
CA THR A 5 2.98 -22.15 4.01
C THR A 5 1.46 -22.10 4.23
N ARG A 6 0.98 -21.35 5.25
CA ARG A 6 -0.45 -21.25 5.66
C ARG A 6 -1.35 -21.14 4.43
N LYS A 7 -2.38 -21.95 4.21
CA LYS A 7 -3.17 -21.88 2.94
C LYS A 7 -3.96 -20.57 2.75
N ILE A 8 -4.26 -19.88 3.84
CA ILE A 8 -4.94 -18.57 3.91
C ILE A 8 -4.10 -17.55 4.69
N ARG A 9 -4.27 -16.26 4.40
CA ARG A 9 -3.60 -15.15 5.11
C ARG A 9 -4.56 -13.99 5.35
N ARG A 10 -4.74 -13.55 6.59
CA ARG A 10 -5.45 -12.30 6.90
C ARG A 10 -4.72 -11.11 6.27
N ALA A 11 -5.44 -10.25 5.57
CA ALA A 11 -4.90 -9.05 4.98
C ALA A 11 -4.88 -7.94 6.03
N GLU A 12 -3.74 -7.26 6.15
CA GLU A 12 -3.54 -6.19 7.11
C GLU A 12 -2.96 -4.97 6.39
N VAL A 13 -3.43 -3.79 6.78
CA VAL A 13 -2.92 -2.51 6.32
C VAL A 13 -2.43 -1.76 7.56
N ASN A 14 -1.13 -1.56 7.66
CA ASN A 14 -0.54 -0.94 8.85
C ASN A 14 -0.72 0.57 8.86
N TYR A 15 -0.55 1.20 7.69
CA TYR A 15 -0.56 2.66 7.55
C TYR A 15 -1.29 3.09 6.29
N ILE A 16 -1.92 4.25 6.35
CA ILE A 16 -2.41 5.00 5.19
C ILE A 16 -1.62 6.29 5.06
N THR A 17 -1.39 6.73 3.82
CA THR A 17 -0.72 8.01 3.55
C THR A 17 -1.75 9.06 3.14
N ILE A 18 -1.82 10.14 3.91
CA ILE A 18 -2.57 11.34 3.55
C ILE A 18 -1.60 12.31 2.89
N LYS A 19 -1.91 12.74 1.66
CA LYS A 19 -1.08 13.67 0.89
C LYS A 19 -1.66 15.07 1.02
N THR A 20 -0.85 16.01 1.50
CA THR A 20 -1.20 17.41 1.64
C THR A 20 -0.19 18.28 0.89
N LYS A 21 -0.61 19.46 0.47
CA LYS A 21 0.28 20.48 -0.10
C LYS A 21 0.73 21.39 1.04
N LEU A 22 2.00 21.79 1.04
CA LEU A 22 2.51 22.82 1.94
C LEU A 22 2.80 24.09 1.16
N GLU A 23 2.51 25.23 1.77
CA GLU A 23 2.87 26.56 1.28
C GLU A 23 3.81 27.20 2.29
N PRO A 24 5.01 27.62 1.85
CA PRO A 24 5.96 28.27 2.75
C PRO A 24 5.40 29.61 3.22
N GLU A 25 5.57 29.92 4.50
CA GLU A 25 5.22 31.26 5.00
C GLU A 25 6.24 32.31 4.54
N LYS A 26 7.49 31.91 4.35
CA LYS A 26 8.59 32.75 3.85
C LYS A 26 9.35 32.04 2.74
N GLN A 27 9.87 32.79 1.77
CA GLN A 27 10.72 32.24 0.71
C GLN A 27 11.98 31.54 1.28
N GLU A 28 12.52 32.07 2.37
CA GLU A 28 13.67 31.48 3.08
C GLU A 28 13.37 30.05 3.58
N ASP A 29 12.17 29.80 4.11
CA ASP A 29 11.76 28.48 4.60
C ASP A 29 11.73 27.46 3.46
N TYR A 30 11.28 27.87 2.28
CA TYR A 30 11.31 27.03 1.07
C TYR A 30 12.74 26.69 0.64
N LEU A 31 13.63 27.67 0.62
CA LEU A 31 15.03 27.47 0.22
C LEU A 31 15.77 26.56 1.20
N LYS A 32 15.60 26.79 2.50
CA LYS A 32 16.16 25.96 3.58
C LYS A 32 15.65 24.52 3.51
N LEU A 33 14.35 24.34 3.29
CA LEU A 33 13.77 23.00 3.10
C LEU A 33 14.33 22.32 1.84
N THR A 34 14.49 23.06 0.75
CA THR A 34 15.06 22.54 -0.50
C THR A 34 16.48 22.04 -0.29
N LEU A 35 17.32 22.81 0.41
CA LEU A 35 18.66 22.40 0.78
C LEU A 35 18.63 21.14 1.68
N LEU A 36 17.74 21.10 2.67
CA LEU A 36 17.60 19.94 3.56
C LEU A 36 17.23 18.66 2.79
N THR A 37 16.29 18.72 1.85
CA THR A 37 15.90 17.55 1.04
C THR A 37 17.03 17.06 0.12
N GLU A 38 17.87 17.97 -0.40
CA GLU A 38 19.06 17.61 -1.17
C GLU A 38 20.12 16.94 -0.27
N LYS A 39 20.35 17.48 0.93
CA LYS A 39 21.23 16.85 1.93
C LYS A 39 20.71 15.47 2.31
N PHE A 40 19.41 15.30 2.50
CA PHE A 40 18.81 14.00 2.83
C PHE A 40 19.02 12.97 1.71
N LYS A 41 18.85 13.36 0.44
CA LYS A 41 19.19 12.50 -0.70
C LYS A 41 20.65 12.03 -0.63
N LYS A 42 21.61 12.96 -0.45
CA LYS A 42 23.04 12.63 -0.32
C LYS A 42 23.32 11.72 0.86
N ALA A 43 22.61 11.91 1.97
CA ALA A 43 22.70 11.06 3.15
C ALA A 43 22.24 9.62 2.86
N VAL A 44 21.17 9.43 2.08
CA VAL A 44 20.74 8.10 1.63
C VAL A 44 21.80 7.44 0.75
N GLU A 45 22.40 8.17 -0.19
CA GLU A 45 23.48 7.65 -1.05
C GLU A 45 24.73 7.25 -0.25
N LEU A 46 25.12 8.05 0.73
CA LEU A 46 26.19 7.71 1.67
C LEU A 46 25.83 6.46 2.49
N ALA A 47 24.63 6.41 3.06
CA ALA A 47 24.17 5.27 3.84
C ALA A 47 24.14 3.95 3.04
N ILE A 48 23.77 4.01 1.75
CA ILE A 48 23.86 2.85 0.84
C ILE A 48 25.30 2.37 0.73
N ARG A 49 26.26 3.28 0.48
CA ARG A 49 27.69 2.93 0.36
C ARG A 49 28.24 2.32 1.64
N LEU A 50 27.94 2.91 2.80
CA LEU A 50 28.37 2.40 4.10
C LEU A 50 27.79 1.01 4.41
N GLN A 51 26.51 0.80 4.13
CA GLN A 51 25.88 -0.52 4.30
C GLN A 51 26.47 -1.59 3.37
N LEU A 52 26.84 -1.23 2.14
CA LEU A 52 27.52 -2.14 1.21
C LEU A 52 28.93 -2.50 1.67
N ARG A 53 29.60 -1.62 2.44
CA ARG A 53 30.90 -1.88 3.09
C ARG A 53 30.78 -2.68 4.40
N GLY A 54 29.56 -3.00 4.84
CA GLY A 54 29.34 -3.77 6.08
C GLY A 54 29.41 -2.95 7.36
N ILE A 55 29.36 -1.61 7.28
CA ILE A 55 29.40 -0.74 8.45
C ILE A 55 28.16 -0.95 9.32
N LYS A 56 28.37 -1.03 10.64
CA LYS A 56 27.28 -1.20 11.61
C LYS A 56 26.40 0.05 11.66
N LYS A 57 25.12 -0.14 11.95
CA LYS A 57 24.12 0.96 11.97
C LYS A 57 24.52 2.10 12.92
N SER A 58 24.98 1.80 14.13
CA SER A 58 25.34 2.82 15.13
C SER A 58 26.43 3.78 14.61
N GLU A 59 27.49 3.22 14.02
CA GLU A 59 28.59 3.97 13.42
C GLU A 59 28.16 4.70 12.16
N GLY A 60 27.49 4.01 11.24
CA GLY A 60 27.08 4.60 9.97
C GLY A 60 26.07 5.74 10.11
N VAL A 61 25.14 5.66 11.07
CA VAL A 61 24.23 6.78 11.38
C VAL A 61 25.00 7.98 11.95
N LYS A 62 25.98 7.74 12.83
CA LYS A 62 26.85 8.80 13.38
C LYS A 62 27.63 9.51 12.26
N GLU A 63 28.17 8.74 11.32
CA GLU A 63 28.91 9.27 10.17
C GLU A 63 28.02 10.08 9.23
N VAL A 64 26.84 9.56 8.86
CA VAL A 64 25.85 10.30 8.04
C VAL A 64 25.42 11.61 8.72
N SER A 65 25.22 11.58 10.04
CA SER A 65 24.87 12.77 10.81
C SER A 65 25.99 13.79 10.79
N ARG A 66 27.23 13.38 11.07
CA ARG A 66 28.39 14.27 11.12
C ARG A 66 28.72 14.90 9.76
N LEU A 67 28.67 14.11 8.69
CA LEU A 67 29.13 14.54 7.36
C LEU A 67 28.07 15.27 6.54
N VAL A 68 26.78 15.02 6.76
CA VAL A 68 25.73 15.48 5.82
C VAL A 68 24.59 16.23 6.50
N LEU A 69 23.92 15.62 7.47
CA LEU A 69 22.61 16.08 7.93
C LEU A 69 22.64 16.92 9.21
N ASN A 70 23.68 16.81 10.03
CA ASN A 70 23.75 17.37 11.39
C ASN A 70 22.46 17.14 12.20
N ASN A 71 21.82 15.99 11.98
CA ASN A 71 20.58 15.61 12.65
C ASN A 71 20.54 14.08 12.70
N TRP A 72 20.69 13.55 13.92
CA TRP A 72 20.75 12.11 14.16
C TRP A 72 19.48 11.40 13.65
N TRP A 73 18.31 11.99 13.82
CA TRP A 73 17.01 11.39 13.50
C TRP A 73 16.74 11.29 12.00
N TYR A 74 17.09 12.34 11.26
CA TYR A 74 17.06 12.28 9.81
C TYR A 74 18.10 11.29 9.29
N SER A 75 19.27 11.21 9.93
CA SER A 75 20.34 10.26 9.53
C SER A 75 19.90 8.81 9.75
N ASP A 76 19.25 8.52 10.87
CA ASP A 76 18.66 7.21 11.18
C ASP A 76 17.53 6.87 10.20
N SER A 77 16.70 7.85 9.82
CA SER A 77 15.67 7.67 8.79
C SER A 77 16.27 7.40 7.39
N ALA A 78 17.34 8.11 7.02
CA ALA A 78 18.06 7.90 5.77
C ALA A 78 18.71 6.51 5.72
N TRP A 79 19.26 6.04 6.84
CA TRP A 79 19.85 4.71 6.97
C TRP A 79 18.82 3.59 6.78
N ASP A 80 17.68 3.70 7.45
CA ASP A 80 16.60 2.69 7.32
C ASP A 80 16.00 2.69 5.91
N TYR A 81 15.86 3.87 5.29
CA TYR A 81 15.41 3.98 3.90
C TYR A 81 16.43 3.37 2.92
N ALA A 82 17.73 3.63 3.10
CA ALA A 82 18.80 2.99 2.33
C ALA A 82 18.76 1.46 2.44
N LYS A 83 18.54 0.94 3.66
CA LYS A 83 18.39 -0.51 3.90
C LYS A 83 17.20 -1.09 3.14
N MET A 84 16.07 -0.37 3.14
CA MET A 84 14.89 -0.75 2.37
C MET A 84 15.17 -0.80 0.87
N LEU A 85 15.87 0.21 0.32
CA LEU A 85 16.25 0.24 -1.10
C LEU A 85 17.18 -0.93 -1.47
N LEU A 86 18.19 -1.21 -0.65
CA LEU A 86 19.12 -2.34 -0.85
C LEU A 86 18.37 -3.68 -0.85
N LYS A 87 17.47 -3.89 0.10
CA LYS A 87 16.61 -5.08 0.17
C LYS A 87 15.75 -5.20 -1.08
N GLY A 88 15.13 -4.10 -1.51
CA GLY A 88 14.31 -4.04 -2.72
C GLY A 88 15.09 -4.36 -3.99
N ALA A 89 16.31 -3.84 -4.15
CA ALA A 89 17.17 -4.15 -5.28
C ALA A 89 17.50 -5.65 -5.33
N ARG A 90 17.96 -6.22 -4.21
CA ARG A 90 18.27 -7.66 -4.10
C ARG A 90 17.07 -8.56 -4.43
N GLN A 91 15.89 -8.23 -3.89
CA GLN A 91 14.67 -9.02 -4.13
C GLN A 91 14.21 -8.98 -5.59
N ASN A 92 14.52 -7.92 -6.32
CA ASN A 92 14.15 -7.77 -7.72
C ASN A 92 15.27 -8.20 -8.69
N GLY A 93 16.39 -8.74 -8.19
CA GLY A 93 17.56 -9.10 -9.01
C GLY A 93 18.31 -7.89 -9.58
N GLY A 94 18.08 -6.69 -9.05
CA GLY A 94 18.80 -5.48 -9.44
C GLY A 94 20.16 -5.38 -8.74
N ASN A 95 21.08 -4.61 -9.32
CA ASN A 95 22.41 -4.38 -8.75
C ASN A 95 22.33 -3.39 -7.55
N PRO A 96 22.60 -3.83 -6.31
CA PRO A 96 22.53 -2.97 -5.14
C PRO A 96 23.56 -1.83 -5.12
N ARG A 97 24.61 -1.91 -5.94
CA ARG A 97 25.61 -0.85 -6.11
C ARG A 97 25.14 0.29 -7.01
N HIS A 98 24.09 0.08 -7.81
CA HIS A 98 23.57 1.05 -8.79
C HIS A 98 22.19 1.57 -8.36
N ILE A 99 22.09 2.11 -7.14
CA ILE A 99 20.88 2.73 -6.62
C ILE A 99 21.11 4.24 -6.52
N HIS A 100 20.35 5.01 -7.30
CA HIS A 100 20.44 6.47 -7.34
C HIS A 100 19.07 7.11 -7.12
N PRO A 101 18.81 7.69 -5.93
CA PRO A 101 17.57 8.44 -5.69
C PRO A 101 17.52 9.68 -6.59
N LYS A 102 16.52 9.77 -7.48
CA LYS A 102 16.41 10.89 -8.43
C LYS A 102 15.70 12.11 -7.86
N SER A 103 14.76 11.92 -6.94
CA SER A 103 13.94 13.00 -6.36
C SER A 103 14.60 13.64 -5.15
N LYS A 104 14.28 14.91 -4.90
CA LYS A 104 14.53 15.60 -3.61
C LYS A 104 13.39 15.30 -2.64
N PHE A 105 13.72 14.72 -1.49
CA PHE A 105 12.74 14.32 -0.49
C PHE A 105 13.37 14.27 0.90
N LEU A 106 12.53 14.20 1.92
CA LEU A 106 12.92 14.05 3.31
C LEU A 106 11.99 13.03 3.96
N ILE A 107 12.53 12.15 4.80
CA ILE A 107 11.73 11.22 5.62
C ILE A 107 12.06 11.48 7.09
N SER A 108 11.01 11.68 7.87
CA SER A 108 11.05 11.72 9.33
C SER A 108 10.19 10.59 9.87
N LYS A 109 10.82 9.55 10.42
CA LYS A 109 10.10 8.42 11.00
C LYS A 109 9.49 8.74 12.37
N PRO A 110 8.40 8.08 12.77
CA PRO A 110 7.86 8.24 14.12
C PRO A 110 8.81 7.67 15.19
N LYS A 111 8.79 8.22 16.40
CA LYS A 111 9.41 7.61 17.58
C LYS A 111 8.47 7.66 18.79
N GLU A 112 8.57 6.63 19.64
CA GLU A 112 7.55 6.31 20.64
C GLU A 112 7.36 7.36 21.74
N ASN A 113 8.33 8.25 21.97
CA ASN A 113 8.36 9.13 23.14
C ASN A 113 8.19 10.63 22.80
N GLU A 114 7.71 10.98 21.60
CA GLU A 114 7.88 12.36 21.08
C GLU A 114 6.60 13.09 20.63
N LYS A 115 5.43 12.72 21.18
CA LYS A 115 4.12 13.34 20.85
C LYS A 115 3.93 13.45 19.33
N GLY A 116 3.94 12.29 18.66
CA GLY A 116 3.88 12.19 17.20
C GLY A 116 5.24 12.10 16.52
N ASN A 117 5.60 13.12 15.75
CA ASN A 117 6.83 13.16 14.97
C ASN A 117 7.78 14.24 15.50
N ARG A 118 9.07 13.92 15.65
CA ARG A 118 10.08 14.84 16.23
C ARG A 118 10.31 16.08 15.39
N ASN A 119 10.50 15.87 14.09
CA ASN A 119 11.02 16.89 13.20
C ASN A 119 9.93 17.49 12.30
N VAL A 120 8.71 16.96 12.36
CA VAL A 120 7.55 17.52 11.67
C VAL A 120 6.45 17.67 12.69
N LYS A 121 6.01 18.90 12.96
CA LYS A 121 4.88 19.19 13.83
C LYS A 121 3.74 19.74 13.01
N ILE A 122 2.53 19.34 13.34
CA ILE A 122 1.28 19.78 12.69
C ILE A 122 0.42 20.34 13.81
N GLU A 123 -0.09 21.55 13.67
CA GLU A 123 -0.91 22.27 14.66
C GLU A 123 -1.98 23.04 13.91
N GLY A 124 -3.21 22.49 13.87
CA GLY A 124 -4.23 22.96 12.94
C GLY A 124 -3.72 22.89 11.50
N LEU A 125 -3.77 24.02 10.79
CA LEU A 125 -3.23 24.13 9.43
C LEU A 125 -1.75 24.56 9.39
N LYS A 126 -1.10 24.81 10.52
CA LYS A 126 0.33 25.14 10.57
C LYS A 126 1.16 23.87 10.62
N VAL A 127 2.22 23.83 9.83
CA VAL A 127 3.19 22.73 9.80
C VAL A 127 4.58 23.31 10.01
N ARG A 128 5.31 22.74 10.97
CA ARG A 128 6.68 23.12 11.29
C ARG A 128 7.62 21.97 10.96
N ILE A 129 8.68 22.24 10.20
CA ILE A 129 9.67 21.23 9.78
C ILE A 129 11.03 21.64 10.32
N ARG A 130 11.70 20.76 11.05
CA ARG A 130 12.99 21.04 11.67
C ARG A 130 14.11 20.98 10.64
N SER A 131 14.97 21.98 10.61
CA SER A 131 16.17 22.04 9.75
C SER A 131 17.29 22.72 10.53
N ASN A 132 18.50 22.14 10.60
CA ASN A 132 19.67 22.74 11.26
C ASN A 132 19.43 23.40 12.64
N GLY A 133 18.53 22.86 13.46
CA GLY A 133 18.21 23.40 14.78
C GLY A 133 17.03 24.39 14.82
N GLU A 134 16.63 24.96 13.69
CA GLU A 134 15.48 25.88 13.55
C GLU A 134 14.21 25.19 13.04
N TRP A 135 13.08 25.88 13.17
CA TRP A 135 11.77 25.47 12.66
C TRP A 135 11.39 26.28 11.42
N LEU A 136 11.21 25.59 10.30
CA LEU A 136 10.69 26.16 9.07
C LEU A 136 9.17 26.09 9.08
N ASN A 137 8.48 27.17 8.66
CA ASN A 137 7.04 27.31 8.85
C ASN A 137 6.27 27.22 7.52
N PHE A 138 5.21 26.43 7.54
CA PHE A 138 4.37 26.17 6.37
C PHE A 138 2.90 26.17 6.73
N LYS A 139 2.07 26.60 5.78
CA LYS A 139 0.62 26.41 5.79
C LYS A 139 0.25 25.15 5.03
N MET A 140 -0.55 24.29 5.63
CA MET A 140 -1.04 23.06 5.03
C MET A 140 -2.34 23.31 4.25
N LYS A 141 -2.34 22.93 2.98
CA LYS A 141 -3.53 22.83 2.13
C LYS A 141 -3.93 21.36 1.97
N THR A 142 -5.08 21.02 2.53
CA THR A 142 -5.68 19.68 2.46
C THR A 142 -7.20 19.79 2.42
N ALA A 143 -7.89 18.75 1.97
CA ALA A 143 -9.34 18.69 2.05
C ALA A 143 -9.78 18.50 3.52
N GLU A 144 -10.88 19.14 3.91
CA GLU A 144 -11.41 19.13 5.29
C GLU A 144 -11.65 17.71 5.81
N LYS A 145 -12.14 16.81 4.96
CA LYS A 145 -12.34 15.39 5.26
C LYS A 145 -11.07 14.61 5.66
N PHE A 146 -9.89 15.21 5.64
CA PHE A 146 -8.67 14.58 6.12
C PHE A 146 -8.16 15.19 7.42
N LEU A 147 -8.67 16.36 7.83
CA LEU A 147 -8.24 17.05 9.05
C LEU A 147 -8.47 16.21 10.31
N PRO A 148 -9.64 15.56 10.52
CA PRO A 148 -9.85 14.73 11.71
C PRO A 148 -8.78 13.63 11.86
N VAL A 149 -8.48 12.91 10.77
CA VAL A 149 -7.46 11.85 10.78
C VAL A 149 -6.06 12.40 10.99
N ILE A 150 -5.71 13.55 10.39
CA ILE A 150 -4.40 14.19 10.60
C ILE A 150 -4.24 14.64 12.06
N PHE A 151 -5.26 15.23 12.66
CA PHE A 151 -5.22 15.73 14.03
C PHE A 151 -5.19 14.60 15.05
N ASP A 152 -6.00 13.56 14.85
CA ASP A 152 -5.93 12.35 15.67
C ASP A 152 -4.57 11.67 15.54
N ALA A 153 -3.98 11.65 14.34
CA ALA A 153 -2.65 11.09 14.14
C ALA A 153 -1.59 11.75 15.02
N GLN A 154 -1.76 13.01 15.45
CA GLN A 154 -0.82 13.70 16.35
C GLN A 154 -0.83 13.14 17.78
N LYS A 155 -1.97 12.58 18.20
CA LYS A 155 -2.09 11.86 19.49
C LYS A 155 -1.34 10.52 19.47
N PHE A 156 -1.03 10.03 18.26
CA PHE A 156 -0.31 8.79 18.02
C PHE A 156 1.01 9.03 17.30
N LYS A 157 1.71 7.96 16.97
CA LYS A 157 2.94 7.97 16.18
C LYS A 157 2.58 8.14 14.69
N TYR A 158 3.14 9.15 14.02
CA TYR A 158 2.98 9.32 12.57
C TYR A 158 4.32 9.54 11.85
N GLY A 159 4.46 8.93 10.68
CA GLY A 159 5.56 9.20 9.77
C GLY A 159 5.27 10.44 8.94
N ALA A 160 6.32 11.17 8.58
CA ALA A 160 6.23 12.32 7.70
C ALA A 160 7.24 12.18 6.57
N GLN A 161 6.78 12.32 5.33
CA GLN A 161 7.64 12.40 4.16
C GLN A 161 7.36 13.71 3.43
N VAL A 162 8.40 14.50 3.21
CA VAL A 162 8.32 15.71 2.39
C VAL A 162 8.81 15.36 1.00
N VAL A 163 8.06 15.78 -0.02
CA VAL A 163 8.42 15.59 -1.43
C VAL A 163 8.38 16.94 -2.14
N LEU A 164 9.47 17.26 -2.84
CA LEU A 164 9.51 18.40 -3.75
C LEU A 164 9.20 17.93 -5.17
N ARG A 165 8.21 18.58 -5.79
CA ARG A 165 7.80 18.26 -7.15
C ARG A 165 7.29 19.52 -7.84
N ASP A 166 7.85 19.82 -9.01
CA ASP A 166 7.43 20.95 -9.86
C ASP A 166 7.40 22.28 -9.09
N GLY A 167 8.43 22.54 -8.27
CA GLY A 167 8.54 23.73 -7.40
C GLY A 167 7.60 23.75 -6.19
N LYS A 168 6.78 22.71 -6.00
CA LYS A 168 5.79 22.62 -4.91
C LYS A 168 6.26 21.65 -3.82
N VAL A 169 5.86 21.96 -2.59
CA VAL A 169 6.13 21.14 -1.40
C VAL A 169 4.91 20.31 -1.09
N TYR A 170 5.09 19.01 -0.91
CA TYR A 170 4.06 18.09 -0.46
C TYR A 170 4.48 17.42 0.83
N LEU A 171 3.54 17.31 1.77
CA LEU A 171 3.69 16.52 2.97
C LEU A 171 2.83 15.26 2.87
N HIS A 172 3.48 14.11 2.97
CA HIS A 172 2.84 12.81 3.06
C HIS A 172 2.85 12.38 4.53
N VAL A 173 1.69 12.41 5.16
CA VAL A 173 1.51 11.98 6.56
C VAL A 173 1.15 10.50 6.56
N GLN A 174 2.02 9.67 7.12
CA GLN A 174 1.80 8.23 7.29
C GLN A 174 1.14 8.00 8.64
N VAL A 175 -0.15 7.65 8.60
CA VAL A 175 -1.00 7.49 9.77
C VAL A 175 -1.32 6.00 9.96
N PRO A 176 -1.24 5.45 11.19
CA PRO A 176 -1.76 4.12 11.49
C PRO A 176 -3.17 3.93 10.93
N PHE A 177 -3.39 2.83 10.20
CA PHE A 177 -4.65 2.63 9.48
C PHE A 177 -5.87 2.58 10.40
N GLU A 178 -5.70 2.08 11.62
CA GLU A 178 -6.73 2.06 12.65
C GLU A 178 -7.29 3.46 12.97
N ILE A 179 -6.44 4.49 13.00
CA ILE A 179 -6.87 5.88 13.25
C ILE A 179 -7.78 6.36 12.13
N TYR A 180 -7.50 5.97 10.89
CA TYR A 180 -8.39 6.25 9.77
C TYR A 180 -9.74 5.54 9.95
N LEU A 181 -9.73 4.28 10.38
CA LEU A 181 -10.96 3.50 10.60
C LEU A 181 -11.80 4.06 11.75
N ARG A 182 -11.20 4.58 12.82
CA ARG A 182 -11.94 5.25 13.91
C ARG A 182 -12.72 6.48 13.43
N ASN A 183 -12.20 7.19 12.43
CA ASN A 183 -12.84 8.39 11.87
C ASN A 183 -13.82 8.09 10.74
N TYR A 184 -13.53 7.10 9.88
CA TYR A 184 -14.26 6.88 8.62
C TYR A 184 -14.52 5.41 8.28
N GLY A 185 -14.10 4.49 9.14
CA GLY A 185 -14.37 3.07 8.98
C GLY A 185 -15.85 2.78 9.23
N ARG A 186 -16.35 1.74 8.56
CA ARG A 186 -17.62 1.12 8.90
C ARG A 186 -17.36 -0.17 9.67
N THR A 187 -18.37 -0.66 10.35
CA THR A 187 -18.37 -1.99 10.97
C THR A 187 -19.32 -2.87 10.18
N SER A 188 -18.90 -4.10 9.87
CA SER A 188 -19.81 -5.13 9.35
C SER A 188 -20.02 -6.19 10.43
N SER A 189 -21.28 -6.56 10.67
CA SER A 189 -21.69 -7.72 11.48
C SER A 189 -22.29 -8.84 10.62
N GLY A 190 -22.04 -8.78 9.31
CA GLY A 190 -22.54 -9.74 8.35
C GLY A 190 -22.05 -11.16 8.63
N LYS A 191 -22.91 -12.15 8.36
CA LYS A 191 -22.59 -13.58 8.52
C LYS A 191 -22.18 -14.25 7.22
N LEU A 192 -22.44 -13.59 6.09
CA LEU A 192 -22.11 -14.13 4.77
C LEU A 192 -20.65 -13.86 4.39
N TYR A 193 -20.22 -14.56 3.37
CA TYR A 193 -18.88 -14.54 2.83
C TYR A 193 -18.93 -14.09 1.38
N ALA A 194 -17.87 -13.44 0.88
CA ALA A 194 -17.78 -13.10 -0.53
C ALA A 194 -16.40 -13.43 -1.12
N GLY A 195 -16.39 -14.23 -2.18
CA GLY A 195 -15.19 -14.47 -3.00
C GLY A 195 -15.12 -13.50 -4.17
N PHE A 196 -13.94 -12.95 -4.46
CA PHE A 196 -13.70 -12.04 -5.58
C PHE A 196 -12.64 -12.56 -6.54
N ASP A 197 -12.97 -12.57 -7.84
CA ASP A 197 -11.98 -12.71 -8.92
C ASP A 197 -11.75 -11.36 -9.61
N LEU A 198 -10.49 -10.91 -9.57
CA LEU A 198 -10.07 -9.59 -10.05
C LEU A 198 -9.33 -9.73 -11.38
N ASN A 199 -9.91 -9.23 -12.47
CA ASN A 199 -9.32 -9.24 -13.81
C ASN A 199 -9.10 -7.82 -14.37
N SER A 200 -8.45 -7.70 -15.53
CA SER A 200 -8.12 -6.38 -16.09
C SER A 200 -9.33 -5.66 -16.68
N ASP A 201 -10.34 -6.42 -17.12
CA ASP A 201 -11.58 -6.04 -17.82
C ASP A 201 -12.86 -6.35 -17.04
N ARG A 202 -12.76 -7.08 -15.92
CA ARG A 202 -13.93 -7.45 -15.11
C ARG A 202 -13.60 -7.65 -13.64
N VAL A 203 -14.62 -7.50 -12.80
CA VAL A 203 -14.62 -7.92 -11.40
C VAL A 203 -15.81 -8.85 -11.20
N ASN A 204 -15.55 -10.06 -10.73
CA ASN A 204 -16.57 -11.07 -10.43
C ASN A 204 -16.62 -11.29 -8.92
N MET A 205 -17.82 -11.49 -8.39
CA MET A 205 -18.09 -11.70 -6.97
C MET A 205 -19.12 -12.82 -6.80
N ALA A 206 -18.88 -13.72 -5.86
CA ALA A 206 -19.85 -14.71 -5.41
C ALA A 206 -20.06 -14.58 -3.90
N ILE A 207 -21.31 -14.43 -3.46
CA ILE A 207 -21.70 -14.41 -2.05
C ILE A 207 -22.08 -15.83 -1.63
N LEU A 208 -21.58 -16.24 -0.48
CA LEU A 208 -21.75 -17.57 0.10
C LEU A 208 -22.26 -17.48 1.53
N ASP A 209 -22.98 -18.52 1.95
CA ASP A 209 -23.26 -18.75 3.37
C ASP A 209 -22.13 -19.53 4.07
N GLU A 210 -22.35 -19.84 5.33
CA GLU A 210 -21.46 -20.63 6.18
C GLU A 210 -21.19 -22.04 5.65
N ASN A 211 -22.14 -22.64 4.92
CA ASN A 211 -21.97 -23.97 4.31
C ASN A 211 -21.26 -23.90 2.94
N GLY A 212 -20.88 -22.69 2.50
CA GLY A 212 -20.28 -22.45 1.20
C GLY A 212 -21.26 -22.53 0.03
N ALA A 213 -22.57 -22.48 0.27
CA ALA A 213 -23.60 -22.47 -0.78
C ALA A 213 -23.76 -21.06 -1.36
N ILE A 214 -24.01 -20.99 -2.67
CA ILE A 214 -24.16 -19.72 -3.41
C ILE A 214 -25.45 -19.03 -3.01
N ARG A 215 -25.33 -17.77 -2.55
CA ARG A 215 -26.46 -16.88 -2.27
C ARG A 215 -26.69 -15.84 -3.35
N ASP A 216 -25.61 -15.37 -3.98
CA ASP A 216 -25.71 -14.47 -5.13
C ASP A 216 -24.39 -14.43 -5.93
N VAL A 217 -24.46 -14.06 -7.21
CA VAL A 217 -23.30 -13.86 -8.09
C VAL A 217 -23.45 -12.55 -8.86
N ARG A 218 -22.44 -11.69 -8.80
CA ARG A 218 -22.43 -10.39 -9.49
C ARG A 218 -21.17 -10.19 -10.30
N VAL A 219 -21.34 -9.59 -11.48
CA VAL A 219 -20.24 -9.26 -12.39
C VAL A 219 -20.33 -7.80 -12.79
N LYS A 220 -19.17 -7.12 -12.80
CA LYS A 220 -19.00 -5.83 -13.48
C LYS A 220 -17.98 -6.01 -14.58
N HIS A 221 -18.43 -5.96 -15.83
CA HIS A 221 -17.64 -6.11 -17.04
C HIS A 221 -17.45 -4.75 -17.72
N PHE A 222 -16.21 -4.47 -18.15
CA PHE A 222 -15.78 -3.21 -18.78
C PHE A 222 -14.68 -3.54 -19.81
N PRO A 223 -15.01 -4.24 -20.91
CA PRO A 223 -14.04 -4.75 -21.88
C PRO A 223 -13.24 -3.65 -22.58
N GLU A 224 -13.79 -2.44 -22.70
CA GLU A 224 -13.19 -1.28 -23.37
C GLU A 224 -11.82 -0.88 -22.79
N VAL A 225 -11.55 -1.24 -21.53
CA VAL A 225 -10.27 -0.92 -20.87
C VAL A 225 -9.07 -1.65 -21.47
N ASN A 226 -9.31 -2.73 -22.23
CA ASN A 226 -8.27 -3.49 -22.92
C ASN A 226 -8.09 -3.03 -24.38
N SER A 227 -8.92 -2.11 -24.88
CA SER A 227 -8.82 -1.61 -26.26
C SER A 227 -7.51 -0.84 -26.47
N PRO A 228 -6.87 -0.96 -27.65
CA PRO A 228 -5.71 -0.14 -28.01
C PRO A 228 -6.00 1.36 -27.82
N GLY A 229 -5.06 2.09 -27.24
CA GLY A 229 -5.22 3.54 -27.00
C GLY A 229 -6.06 3.91 -25.77
N PHE A 230 -6.69 2.96 -25.07
CA PHE A 230 -7.49 3.31 -23.89
C PHE A 230 -6.62 3.90 -22.76
N PRO A 231 -6.96 5.09 -22.23
CA PRO A 231 -6.11 5.74 -21.24
C PRO A 231 -5.97 4.94 -19.95
N ARG A 232 -4.73 4.61 -19.56
CA ARG A 232 -4.43 3.83 -18.33
C ARG A 232 -5.08 4.38 -17.08
N LYS A 233 -5.15 5.72 -16.93
CA LYS A 233 -5.79 6.40 -15.79
C LYS A 233 -7.30 6.15 -15.76
N LYS A 234 -7.97 6.20 -16.91
CA LYS A 234 -9.40 5.89 -17.04
C LYS A 234 -9.67 4.42 -16.75
N ALA A 235 -8.82 3.52 -17.24
CA ALA A 235 -8.98 2.08 -17.01
C ALA A 235 -8.89 1.73 -15.52
N ARG A 236 -7.96 2.38 -14.82
CA ARG A 236 -7.81 2.23 -13.37
C ARG A 236 -9.02 2.76 -12.60
N ASP A 237 -9.53 3.93 -12.97
CA ASP A 237 -10.72 4.52 -12.36
C ASP A 237 -11.97 3.62 -12.53
N LEU A 238 -12.20 3.09 -13.73
CA LEU A 238 -13.29 2.14 -13.99
C LEU A 238 -13.18 0.88 -13.13
N ARG A 239 -12.00 0.26 -13.07
CA ARG A 239 -11.76 -0.91 -12.21
C ARG A 239 -12.05 -0.63 -10.73
N TRP A 240 -11.60 0.52 -10.23
CA TRP A 240 -11.81 0.92 -8.84
C TRP A 240 -13.28 1.19 -8.54
N LYS A 241 -14.00 1.86 -9.44
CA LYS A 241 -15.45 2.08 -9.30
C LYS A 241 -16.24 0.78 -9.34
N ALA A 242 -15.88 -0.14 -10.24
CA ALA A 242 -16.52 -1.45 -10.32
C ALA A 242 -16.34 -2.25 -9.02
N LEU A 243 -15.10 -2.31 -8.50
CA LEU A 243 -14.80 -2.99 -7.25
C LEU A 243 -15.49 -2.34 -6.05
N ALA A 244 -15.47 -1.00 -5.95
CA ALA A 244 -16.14 -0.27 -4.89
C ALA A 244 -17.65 -0.57 -4.85
N ARG A 245 -18.32 -0.55 -6.01
CA ARG A 245 -19.76 -0.88 -6.11
C ARG A 245 -20.08 -2.31 -5.68
N LEU A 246 -19.24 -3.28 -6.05
CA LEU A 246 -19.46 -4.67 -5.62
C LEU A 246 -19.19 -4.87 -4.13
N LEU A 247 -18.20 -4.16 -3.56
CA LEU A 247 -17.97 -4.17 -2.11
C LEU A 247 -19.10 -3.47 -1.35
N ASP A 248 -19.68 -2.39 -1.89
CA ASP A 248 -20.89 -1.77 -1.32
C ASP A 248 -22.07 -2.74 -1.37
N TYR A 249 -22.27 -3.41 -2.52
CA TYR A 249 -23.29 -4.44 -2.66
C TYR A 249 -23.13 -5.55 -1.61
N ALA A 250 -21.93 -6.12 -1.47
CA ALA A 250 -21.64 -7.13 -0.47
C ALA A 250 -21.95 -6.64 0.96
N PHE A 251 -21.60 -5.39 1.28
CA PHE A 251 -21.84 -4.80 2.60
C PHE A 251 -23.34 -4.75 2.92
N TYR A 252 -24.14 -4.27 1.98
CA TYR A 252 -25.59 -4.19 2.14
C TYR A 252 -26.31 -5.55 2.09
N HIS A 253 -25.65 -6.61 1.62
CA HIS A 253 -26.18 -7.97 1.59
C HIS A 253 -25.67 -8.83 2.76
N GLY A 254 -25.16 -8.23 3.83
CA GLY A 254 -24.83 -8.96 5.06
C GLY A 254 -23.55 -9.80 4.96
N VAL A 255 -22.60 -9.41 4.10
CA VAL A 255 -21.27 -10.03 4.06
C VAL A 255 -20.41 -9.49 5.21
N GLY A 256 -19.80 -10.38 6.00
CA GLY A 256 -18.81 -10.05 7.02
C GLY A 256 -17.37 -10.26 6.56
N VAL A 257 -17.15 -11.26 5.70
CA VAL A 257 -15.81 -11.71 5.33
C VAL A 257 -15.63 -11.69 3.80
N VAL A 258 -14.51 -11.13 3.33
CA VAL A 258 -14.15 -11.03 1.92
C VAL A 258 -12.86 -11.80 1.64
N PHE A 259 -12.88 -12.60 0.58
CA PHE A 259 -11.75 -13.38 0.09
C PHE A 259 -11.26 -12.85 -1.26
N PHE A 260 -9.95 -12.58 -1.35
CA PHE A 260 -9.26 -12.31 -2.61
C PHE A 260 -8.16 -13.34 -2.88
N GLU A 261 -7.68 -13.40 -4.12
CA GLU A 261 -6.53 -14.21 -4.53
C GLU A 261 -5.21 -13.69 -3.92
N ASP A 262 -4.39 -14.56 -3.30
CA ASP A 262 -3.06 -14.19 -2.78
C ASP A 262 -2.00 -14.12 -3.90
N LEU A 263 -1.95 -12.98 -4.58
CA LEU A 263 -0.96 -12.72 -5.63
C LEU A 263 0.47 -12.52 -5.11
N GLY A 264 0.65 -12.34 -3.79
CA GLY A 264 1.95 -12.09 -3.16
C GLY A 264 2.81 -13.34 -3.00
N ARG A 265 2.22 -14.53 -3.11
CA ARG A 265 2.92 -15.83 -2.95
C ARG A 265 3.55 -16.39 -4.19
N ILE A 266 3.37 -15.73 -5.33
CA ILE A 266 4.00 -16.16 -6.58
C ILE A 266 5.51 -15.94 -6.44
N LYS A 267 6.22 -16.95 -5.92
CA LYS A 267 7.68 -16.96 -5.81
C LYS A 267 8.26 -16.80 -7.21
N ARG A 268 8.98 -15.70 -7.44
CA ARG A 268 9.75 -15.51 -8.67
C ARG A 268 11.11 -16.19 -8.48
N LYS A 269 11.37 -17.30 -9.18
CA LYS A 269 12.72 -17.87 -9.30
C LYS A 269 13.41 -17.12 -10.44
N ASN A 270 14.50 -16.40 -10.15
CA ASN A 270 15.25 -15.60 -11.15
C ASN A 270 14.36 -14.60 -11.93
N GLY A 271 13.44 -13.90 -11.24
CA GLY A 271 12.54 -12.93 -11.88
C GLY A 271 11.36 -13.53 -12.66
N LYS A 272 11.27 -14.87 -12.76
CA LYS A 272 10.19 -15.59 -13.45
C LYS A 272 9.30 -16.30 -12.44
N ALA A 273 7.99 -16.09 -12.56
CA ALA A 273 6.95 -16.77 -11.79
C ALA A 273 6.59 -18.16 -12.34
N THR A 274 6.80 -18.38 -13.65
CA THR A 274 6.50 -19.63 -14.36
C THR A 274 7.48 -19.82 -15.53
N SER A 275 7.53 -21.00 -16.14
CA SER A 275 8.27 -21.23 -17.40
C SER A 275 7.64 -20.54 -18.62
N SER A 276 6.34 -20.21 -18.56
CA SER A 276 5.62 -19.58 -19.67
C SER A 276 5.73 -18.05 -19.69
N ARG A 277 5.89 -17.47 -20.89
CA ARG A 277 5.83 -16.01 -21.09
C ARG A 277 4.51 -15.40 -20.59
N ARG A 278 3.37 -16.09 -20.82
CA ARG A 278 2.04 -15.63 -20.42
C ARG A 278 1.84 -15.65 -18.90
N GLY A 279 2.31 -16.69 -18.22
CA GLY A 279 2.28 -16.77 -16.75
C GLY A 279 3.22 -15.75 -16.09
N ASN A 280 4.39 -15.51 -16.68
CA ASN A 280 5.29 -14.44 -16.24
C ASN A 280 4.68 -13.05 -16.45
N ARG A 281 3.95 -12.82 -17.56
CA ARG A 281 3.20 -11.59 -17.81
C ARG A 281 2.07 -11.37 -16.81
N LYS A 282 1.30 -12.41 -16.48
CA LYS A 282 0.26 -12.35 -15.44
C LYS A 282 0.84 -12.05 -14.05
N ALA A 283 1.98 -12.64 -13.71
CA ALA A 283 2.67 -12.40 -12.44
C ALA A 283 3.47 -11.09 -12.38
N SER A 284 3.78 -10.49 -13.54
CA SER A 284 4.42 -9.18 -13.66
C SER A 284 3.42 -8.03 -13.79
N ASN A 285 2.11 -8.32 -13.97
CA ASN A 285 1.06 -7.32 -14.10
C ASN A 285 0.89 -6.53 -12.80
N PHE A 286 1.69 -5.48 -12.66
CA PHE A 286 1.60 -4.45 -11.62
C PHE A 286 0.16 -3.99 -11.40
N ALA A 287 -0.64 -3.89 -12.47
CA ALA A 287 -2.04 -3.49 -12.41
C ALA A 287 -2.95 -4.43 -11.58
N LYS A 288 -2.76 -5.75 -11.62
CA LYS A 288 -3.58 -6.69 -10.84
C LYS A 288 -3.18 -6.64 -9.36
N LYS A 289 -1.89 -6.49 -9.08
CA LYS A 289 -1.38 -6.29 -7.71
C LYS A 289 -1.86 -4.96 -7.11
N GLU A 290 -1.78 -3.86 -7.88
CA GLU A 290 -2.30 -2.55 -7.50
C GLU A 290 -3.80 -2.64 -7.21
N LEU A 291 -4.59 -3.30 -8.09
CA LEU A 291 -6.02 -3.51 -7.87
C LEU A 291 -6.30 -4.30 -6.58
N LEU A 292 -5.55 -5.37 -6.31
CA LEU A 292 -5.68 -6.15 -5.08
C LEU A 292 -5.36 -5.33 -3.83
N GLU A 293 -4.23 -4.60 -3.83
CA GLU A 293 -3.83 -3.74 -2.71
C GLU A 293 -4.90 -2.68 -2.41
N HIS A 294 -5.45 -2.05 -3.45
CA HIS A 294 -6.57 -1.11 -3.31
C HIS A 294 -7.85 -1.80 -2.84
N GLY A 295 -8.16 -3.01 -3.35
CA GLY A 295 -9.32 -3.79 -2.96
C GLY A 295 -9.33 -4.16 -1.48
N VAL A 296 -8.18 -4.59 -0.95
CA VAL A 296 -7.99 -4.86 0.48
C VAL A 296 -8.30 -3.60 1.31
N VAL A 297 -7.73 -2.44 0.93
CA VAL A 297 -7.98 -1.18 1.64
C VAL A 297 -9.46 -0.79 1.58
N MET A 298 -10.11 -0.93 0.41
CA MET A 298 -11.53 -0.61 0.23
C MET A 298 -12.44 -1.53 1.04
N ALA A 299 -12.10 -2.81 1.14
CA ALA A 299 -12.87 -3.78 1.90
C ALA A 299 -12.73 -3.55 3.41
N LEU A 300 -11.51 -3.36 3.92
CA LEU A 300 -11.28 -3.06 5.34
C LEU A 300 -11.97 -1.76 5.78
N LYS A 301 -12.01 -0.73 4.92
CA LYS A 301 -12.74 0.53 5.21
C LYS A 301 -14.25 0.32 5.37
N ARG A 302 -14.81 -0.75 4.80
CA ARG A 302 -16.22 -1.13 4.93
C ARG A 302 -16.48 -2.04 6.13
N GLY A 303 -15.45 -2.37 6.91
CA GLY A 303 -15.59 -3.21 8.09
C GLY A 303 -15.57 -4.71 7.81
N PHE A 304 -15.23 -5.13 6.59
CA PHE A 304 -15.05 -6.56 6.31
C PHE A 304 -13.77 -7.08 6.94
N GLU A 305 -13.80 -8.33 7.38
CA GLU A 305 -12.59 -9.11 7.52
C GLU A 305 -12.10 -9.54 6.13
N VAL A 306 -10.80 -9.39 5.87
CA VAL A 306 -10.24 -9.65 4.54
C VAL A 306 -9.19 -10.74 4.62
N TYR A 307 -9.34 -11.76 3.78
CA TYR A 307 -8.42 -12.87 3.68
C TYR A 307 -7.94 -13.07 2.25
N LEU A 308 -6.68 -13.52 2.13
CA LEU A 308 -6.02 -13.82 0.88
C LEU A 308 -5.83 -15.34 0.77
N VAL A 309 -6.45 -15.92 -0.24
CA VAL A 309 -6.52 -17.38 -0.47
C VAL A 309 -5.53 -17.76 -1.56
N ASN A 310 -4.79 -18.86 -1.37
CA ASN A 310 -3.84 -19.33 -2.36
C ASN A 310 -4.53 -19.73 -3.69
N PRO A 311 -4.14 -19.16 -4.84
CA PRO A 311 -4.74 -19.49 -6.14
C PRO A 311 -4.46 -20.90 -6.67
N ALA A 312 -3.52 -21.65 -6.09
CA ALA A 312 -3.09 -22.93 -6.68
C ALA A 312 -4.28 -23.86 -6.98
N GLY A 313 -4.45 -24.24 -8.25
CA GLY A 313 -5.51 -25.13 -8.73
C GLY A 313 -6.91 -24.49 -8.90
N SER A 314 -7.11 -23.20 -8.60
CA SER A 314 -8.43 -22.55 -8.69
C SER A 314 -8.96 -22.50 -10.13
N SER A 315 -8.10 -22.30 -11.13
CA SER A 315 -8.52 -22.23 -12.54
C SER A 315 -8.85 -23.59 -13.18
N LYS A 316 -8.41 -24.71 -12.59
CA LYS A 316 -8.79 -26.06 -13.03
C LYS A 316 -10.13 -26.43 -12.39
N LEU A 317 -10.19 -26.32 -11.06
CA LEU A 317 -11.38 -26.56 -10.27
C LEU A 317 -12.55 -25.64 -10.69
N GLY A 318 -12.29 -24.36 -10.97
CA GLY A 318 -13.31 -23.44 -11.45
C GLY A 318 -13.85 -23.78 -12.84
N ARG A 319 -13.05 -24.40 -13.73
CA ARG A 319 -13.54 -24.89 -15.02
C ARG A 319 -14.40 -26.15 -14.89
N GLU A 320 -13.98 -27.05 -14.01
CA GLU A 320 -14.72 -28.28 -13.70
C GLU A 320 -16.08 -27.95 -13.05
N LEU A 321 -16.11 -26.97 -12.14
CA LEU A 321 -17.33 -26.57 -11.43
C LEU A 321 -18.22 -25.60 -12.23
N ALA A 322 -17.67 -24.85 -13.18
CA ALA A 322 -18.43 -23.85 -13.96
C ALA A 322 -19.68 -24.44 -14.62
N GLN A 323 -19.54 -25.60 -15.29
CA GLN A 323 -20.65 -26.24 -15.99
C GLN A 323 -21.71 -26.77 -15.02
N GLY A 324 -21.30 -27.42 -13.93
CA GLY A 324 -22.23 -27.94 -12.92
C GLY A 324 -22.96 -26.86 -12.12
N LEU A 325 -22.38 -25.67 -12.00
CA LEU A 325 -22.98 -24.52 -11.31
C LEU A 325 -23.71 -23.56 -12.24
N GLY A 326 -23.69 -23.78 -13.56
CA GLY A 326 -24.28 -22.87 -14.55
C GLY A 326 -23.62 -21.47 -14.58
N LEU A 327 -22.34 -21.37 -14.22
CA LEU A 327 -21.61 -20.11 -14.11
C LEU A 327 -20.56 -19.97 -15.22
N ASP A 328 -20.27 -18.72 -15.62
CA ASP A 328 -19.09 -18.45 -16.43
C ASP A 328 -17.79 -18.73 -15.63
N VAL A 329 -16.70 -19.03 -16.33
CA VAL A 329 -15.43 -19.44 -15.72
C VAL A 329 -14.89 -18.43 -14.69
N HIS A 330 -15.13 -17.13 -14.88
CA HIS A 330 -14.67 -16.10 -13.94
C HIS A 330 -15.55 -16.00 -12.70
N SER A 331 -16.87 -16.16 -12.85
CA SER A 331 -17.78 -16.26 -11.71
C SER A 331 -17.56 -17.53 -10.91
N ALA A 332 -17.32 -18.65 -11.59
CA ALA A 332 -16.89 -19.88 -10.93
C ALA A 332 -15.55 -19.70 -10.21
N SER A 333 -14.60 -18.95 -10.77
CA SER A 333 -13.35 -18.61 -10.08
C SER A 333 -13.59 -17.80 -8.80
N ALA A 334 -14.49 -16.82 -8.82
CA ALA A 334 -14.87 -16.05 -7.63
C ALA A 334 -15.53 -16.95 -6.56
N PHE A 335 -16.44 -17.84 -6.96
CA PHE A 335 -17.03 -18.87 -6.10
C PHE A 335 -15.94 -19.75 -5.46
N VAL A 336 -15.02 -20.29 -6.25
CA VAL A 336 -13.95 -21.17 -5.75
C VAL A 336 -13.04 -20.45 -4.74
N ILE A 337 -12.76 -19.17 -4.94
CA ILE A 337 -12.00 -18.36 -3.98
C ILE A 337 -12.77 -18.24 -2.66
N GLY A 338 -14.07 -17.93 -2.73
CA GLY A 338 -14.93 -17.81 -1.56
C GLY A 338 -15.08 -19.14 -0.82
N TRP A 339 -15.46 -20.21 -1.54
CA TRP A 339 -15.71 -21.53 -0.98
C TRP A 339 -14.47 -22.10 -0.30
N ARG A 340 -13.29 -21.98 -0.93
CA ARG A 340 -12.03 -22.34 -0.28
C ARG A 340 -11.73 -21.50 0.95
N GLY A 341 -12.09 -20.22 0.90
CA GLY A 341 -11.94 -19.31 2.03
C GLY A 341 -12.74 -19.79 3.23
N VAL A 342 -14.03 -20.08 3.04
CA VAL A 342 -14.95 -20.59 4.07
C VAL A 342 -14.39 -21.88 4.69
N ASN A 343 -14.08 -22.89 3.87
CA ASN A 343 -13.52 -24.18 4.32
C ASN A 343 -12.11 -24.10 4.96
N LEU A 344 -11.46 -22.93 4.95
CA LEU A 344 -10.15 -22.71 5.58
C LEU A 344 -10.24 -21.84 6.85
N LEU A 345 -11.42 -21.26 7.13
CA LEU A 345 -11.70 -20.54 8.36
C LEU A 345 -12.35 -21.42 9.42
N GLU A 346 -13.07 -22.47 9.00
CA GLU A 346 -13.36 -23.65 9.82
C GLU A 346 -12.07 -24.38 10.19
#